data_AF-A0A972E8L1-F1
#
_entry.id   AF-A0A972E8L1-F1
#
_cell.length_a   1.000
_cell.length_b   1.000
_cell.length_c   1.000
_cell.angle_alpha   90.00
_cell.angle_beta   90.00
_cell.angle_gamma   90.00
#
_symmetry.space_group_name_H-M   'P 1'
#
loop_
_entity.id
_entity.type
_entity.pdbx_description
1 polymer ?
#
loop_
_entity_poly.entity_id
_entity_poly.type
_entity_poly.pdbx_seq_one_letter_code
_entity_poly.pdbx_strand_id
1 'polypeptide(L)'
;MEKQNVIISLQNVSKVFDGTTVVENFNLDITKGEFVTFLGPSGCGKTTTLRMIAGFELPTSGTILLNGNDISLLPPYKRPINTVFQRYALFGHLNIFNNVAFGLKLKKIPYETKDKNGNLITKYRHYTKKEIQEQVKIALKIVDLEGFEKRDIATLSGGQQQRIAIARAIVNKPQILLLDEPLGALDLKMRKEMQLELKAMHKKLGITFIYVTHDQEEALTMSDTVVVMNDGKIQQVGKPKEIYDEPVNAFVADFIGESSIFTGTIGRENKVRFLNKYWPGDPQDFDKFTVNEKVDVVIRPEDIVIGPVGKGVVNGVIASKIFKGMHYEYIINVGKSEVIAQSTIDLDEGLDVSLSVEPTNIQIMKKPFVSNFYDGYITKDHQVEFANTTFNIDVLSLFPEAKMSEDGVIIDAKGNEINPIDMEVYVEVPFDAITISDDPNTSDIQGRIISLIYLGDHYEVMVRTEEEEDFILNTPDLWNENDLVSVIIDESKIHVSRKGAKKK
;
A
#
# COMPACT_ATOMS: atom_id res chain seq x y z
N MET A 1 -7.76 -26.81 8.20
CA MET A 1 -9.18 -27.01 8.57
C MET A 1 -9.90 -25.66 8.77
N GLU A 2 -9.44 -24.58 8.12
CA GLU A 2 -9.80 -23.18 8.45
C GLU A 2 -10.76 -22.49 7.46
N LYS A 3 -11.14 -23.13 6.34
CA LYS A 3 -11.99 -22.51 5.31
C LYS A 3 -13.46 -22.25 5.71
N GLN A 4 -13.88 -22.63 6.92
CA GLN A 4 -15.30 -22.55 7.32
C GLN A 4 -15.78 -21.16 7.78
N ASN A 5 -14.88 -20.17 7.94
CA ASN A 5 -15.26 -18.84 8.44
C ASN A 5 -15.01 -17.68 7.45
N VAL A 6 -14.58 -17.97 6.23
CA VAL A 6 -14.35 -16.95 5.18
C VAL A 6 -15.69 -16.52 4.58
N ILE A 7 -16.01 -15.23 4.69
CA ILE A 7 -17.24 -14.65 4.13
C ILE A 7 -17.03 -14.12 2.71
N ILE A 8 -15.89 -13.48 2.44
CA ILE A 8 -15.49 -12.98 1.11
C ILE A 8 -14.14 -13.58 0.76
N SER A 9 -14.00 -14.10 -0.45
CA SER A 9 -12.73 -14.55 -1.02
C SER A 9 -12.56 -13.91 -2.40
N LEU A 10 -11.51 -13.11 -2.56
CA LEU A 10 -11.07 -12.58 -3.85
C LEU A 10 -9.96 -13.50 -4.36
N GLN A 11 -10.13 -14.08 -5.54
CA GLN A 11 -9.21 -15.05 -6.14
C GLN A 11 -8.74 -14.51 -7.48
N ASN A 12 -7.45 -14.14 -7.54
CA ASN A 12 -6.78 -13.61 -8.72
C ASN A 12 -7.54 -12.45 -9.38
N VAL A 13 -8.21 -11.63 -8.57
CA VAL A 13 -9.09 -10.56 -9.08
C VAL A 13 -8.23 -9.47 -9.70
N SER A 14 -8.49 -9.16 -10.96
CA SER A 14 -7.81 -8.06 -11.66
C SER A 14 -8.80 -7.15 -12.36
N LYS A 15 -8.44 -5.88 -12.49
CA LYS A 15 -9.23 -4.85 -13.17
C LYS A 15 -8.35 -4.00 -14.06
N VAL A 16 -8.71 -3.97 -15.34
CA VAL A 16 -8.09 -3.14 -16.37
C VAL A 16 -9.12 -2.14 -16.87
N PHE A 17 -8.74 -0.87 -16.93
CA PHE A 17 -9.50 0.21 -17.56
C PHE A 17 -8.71 0.74 -18.76
N ASP A 18 -9.30 0.70 -19.94
CA ASP A 18 -8.71 1.28 -21.16
C ASP A 18 -7.24 0.87 -21.43
N GLY A 19 -6.87 -0.35 -21.05
CA GLY A 19 -5.51 -0.89 -21.18
C GLY A 19 -4.63 -0.76 -19.93
N THR A 20 -4.98 0.10 -18.97
CA THR A 20 -4.24 0.29 -17.72
C THR A 20 -4.74 -0.64 -16.62
N THR A 21 -3.83 -1.41 -16.02
CA THR A 21 -4.15 -2.27 -14.86
C THR A 21 -4.25 -1.43 -13.60
N VAL A 22 -5.43 -1.42 -12.97
CA VAL A 22 -5.69 -0.65 -11.73
C VAL A 22 -5.70 -1.54 -10.49
N VAL A 23 -6.02 -2.83 -10.66
CA VAL A 23 -5.93 -3.85 -9.62
C VAL A 23 -5.35 -5.09 -10.27
N GLU A 24 -4.26 -5.62 -9.72
CA GLU A 24 -3.53 -6.75 -10.29
C GLU A 24 -3.49 -7.93 -9.33
N ASN A 25 -3.99 -9.08 -9.76
CA ASN A 25 -3.89 -10.36 -9.06
C ASN A 25 -4.23 -10.26 -7.55
N PHE A 26 -5.35 -9.62 -7.23
CA PHE A 26 -5.78 -9.36 -5.86
C PHE A 26 -6.31 -10.65 -5.23
N ASN A 27 -5.59 -11.15 -4.22
CA ASN A 27 -5.92 -12.36 -3.49
C ASN A 27 -6.13 -12.03 -2.01
N LEU A 28 -7.34 -12.22 -1.51
CA LEU A 28 -7.67 -11.89 -0.12
C LEU A 28 -8.85 -12.71 0.37
N ASP A 29 -8.69 -13.32 1.54
CA ASP A 29 -9.77 -13.95 2.28
C ASP A 29 -10.14 -13.07 3.48
N ILE A 30 -11.44 -12.77 3.63
CA ILE A 30 -11.99 -11.98 4.73
C ILE A 30 -12.87 -12.88 5.59
N THR A 31 -12.67 -12.81 6.89
CA THR A 31 -13.39 -13.61 7.87
C THR A 31 -14.74 -12.96 8.23
N LYS A 32 -15.73 -13.78 8.57
CA LYS A 32 -17.03 -13.29 9.03
C LYS A 32 -16.90 -12.53 10.36
N GLY A 33 -17.49 -11.33 10.41
CA GLY A 33 -17.48 -10.45 11.59
C GLY A 33 -16.18 -9.67 11.79
N GLU A 34 -15.27 -9.70 10.82
CA GLU A 34 -14.00 -8.97 10.84
C GLU A 34 -14.18 -7.51 10.37
N PHE A 35 -13.45 -6.58 10.99
CA PHE A 35 -13.26 -5.22 10.48
C PHE A 35 -11.98 -5.17 9.65
N VAL A 36 -12.13 -5.19 8.33
CA VAL A 36 -11.01 -5.09 7.38
C VAL A 36 -10.92 -3.68 6.81
N THR A 37 -9.73 -3.11 6.81
CA THR A 37 -9.47 -1.81 6.16
C THR A 37 -8.49 -1.95 5.00
N PHE A 38 -8.88 -1.44 3.83
CA PHE A 38 -7.99 -1.21 2.71
C PHE A 38 -7.36 0.17 2.88
N LEU A 39 -6.03 0.18 2.95
CA LEU A 39 -5.22 1.36 3.22
C LEU A 39 -4.16 1.48 2.12
N GLY A 40 -3.85 2.71 1.71
CA GLY A 40 -2.84 2.96 0.69
C GLY A 40 -2.95 4.35 0.06
N PRO A 41 -2.01 4.76 -0.80
CA PRO A 41 -1.99 6.06 -1.46
C PRO A 41 -3.22 6.31 -2.35
N SER A 42 -3.43 7.56 -2.75
CA SER A 42 -4.46 7.88 -3.74
C SER A 42 -4.20 7.13 -5.04
N GLY A 43 -5.26 6.60 -5.66
CA GLY A 43 -5.14 5.89 -6.95
C GLY A 43 -4.71 4.42 -6.87
N CYS A 44 -4.30 3.87 -5.73
CA CYS A 44 -3.80 2.48 -5.64
C CYS A 44 -4.87 1.36 -5.80
N GLY A 45 -6.11 1.70 -6.17
CA GLY A 45 -7.16 0.71 -6.47
C GLY A 45 -8.13 0.35 -5.34
N LYS A 46 -8.02 0.94 -4.13
CA LYS A 46 -8.89 0.60 -2.97
C LYS A 46 -10.39 0.69 -3.26
N THR A 47 -10.84 1.85 -3.74
CA THR A 47 -12.26 2.10 -4.08
C THR A 47 -12.71 1.23 -5.25
N THR A 48 -11.81 0.95 -6.21
CA THR A 48 -12.08 0.01 -7.32
C THR A 48 -12.35 -1.39 -6.79
N THR A 49 -11.51 -1.91 -5.90
CA THR A 49 -11.70 -3.21 -5.24
C THR A 49 -13.01 -3.25 -4.45
N LEU A 50 -13.31 -2.20 -3.67
CA LEU A 50 -14.57 -2.10 -2.93
C LEU A 50 -15.79 -2.11 -3.86
N ARG A 51 -15.73 -1.39 -4.98
CA ARG A 51 -16.81 -1.33 -5.99
C ARG A 51 -16.98 -2.66 -6.70
N MET A 52 -15.91 -3.43 -6.92
CA MET A 52 -15.99 -4.79 -7.45
C MET A 52 -16.69 -5.74 -6.48
N ILE A 53 -16.44 -5.63 -5.17
CA ILE A 53 -17.16 -6.40 -4.13
C ILE A 53 -18.64 -5.99 -4.06
N ALA A 54 -18.93 -4.69 -4.22
CA ALA A 54 -20.30 -4.17 -4.25
C ALA A 54 -21.07 -4.50 -5.56
N GLY A 55 -20.36 -4.83 -6.63
CA GLY A 55 -20.90 -5.08 -7.97
C GLY A 55 -21.18 -3.82 -8.79
N PHE A 56 -20.70 -2.65 -8.34
CA PHE A 56 -20.74 -1.42 -9.15
C PHE A 56 -19.71 -1.45 -10.26
N GLU A 57 -18.65 -2.24 -10.07
CA GLU A 57 -17.68 -2.59 -11.09
C GLU A 57 -17.63 -4.11 -11.25
N LEU A 58 -17.33 -4.57 -12.47
CA LEU A 58 -17.05 -5.99 -12.73
C LEU A 58 -15.53 -6.19 -12.83
N PRO A 59 -14.98 -7.28 -12.27
CA PRO A 59 -13.58 -7.64 -12.49
C PRO A 59 -13.36 -7.97 -13.96
N THR A 60 -12.17 -7.65 -14.47
CA THR A 60 -11.73 -8.04 -15.82
C THR A 60 -11.39 -9.53 -15.83
N SER A 61 -10.78 -10.03 -14.75
CA SER A 61 -10.45 -11.45 -14.54
C SER A 61 -10.49 -11.81 -13.05
N GLY A 62 -10.48 -13.11 -12.75
CA GLY A 62 -10.57 -13.63 -11.39
C GLY A 62 -12.00 -13.81 -10.90
N THR A 63 -12.17 -14.14 -9.62
CA THR A 63 -13.45 -14.50 -9.04
C THR A 63 -13.62 -13.92 -7.65
N ILE A 64 -14.83 -13.40 -7.36
CA ILE A 64 -15.25 -12.91 -6.05
C ILE A 64 -16.29 -13.87 -5.50
N LEU A 65 -15.94 -14.58 -4.42
CA LEU A 65 -16.83 -15.51 -3.74
C LEU A 65 -17.42 -14.87 -2.48
N LEU A 66 -18.72 -15.05 -2.29
CA LEU A 66 -19.45 -14.73 -1.06
C LEU A 66 -20.02 -16.01 -0.44
N ASN A 67 -19.57 -16.36 0.75
CA ASN A 67 -19.88 -17.64 1.41
C ASN A 67 -19.65 -18.83 0.46
N GLY A 68 -18.55 -18.77 -0.32
CA GLY A 68 -18.19 -19.78 -1.32
C GLY A 68 -18.97 -19.73 -2.65
N ASN A 69 -19.96 -18.84 -2.81
CA ASN A 69 -20.71 -18.70 -4.05
C ASN A 69 -20.14 -17.55 -4.89
N ASP A 70 -19.94 -17.77 -6.19
CA ASP A 70 -19.48 -16.72 -7.10
C ASP A 70 -20.52 -15.59 -7.25
N ILE A 71 -20.10 -14.37 -6.95
CA ILE A 71 -20.89 -13.15 -7.08
C ILE A 71 -20.32 -12.18 -8.13
N SER A 72 -19.24 -12.52 -8.82
CA SER A 72 -18.45 -11.64 -9.69
C SER A 72 -19.32 -10.91 -10.72
N LEU A 73 -20.28 -11.61 -11.33
CA LEU A 73 -21.20 -11.09 -12.35
C LEU A 73 -22.56 -10.67 -11.80
N LEU A 74 -22.80 -10.78 -10.48
CA LEU A 74 -24.06 -10.34 -9.89
C LEU A 74 -24.12 -8.81 -9.83
N PRO A 75 -25.22 -8.19 -10.26
CA PRO A 75 -25.40 -6.74 -10.10
C PRO A 75 -25.63 -6.38 -8.63
N PRO A 76 -25.41 -5.10 -8.23
CA PRO A 76 -25.43 -4.68 -6.83
C PRO A 76 -26.71 -5.06 -6.08
N TYR A 77 -27.88 -4.89 -6.72
CA TYR A 77 -29.18 -5.16 -6.10
C TYR A 77 -29.47 -6.64 -5.81
N LYS A 78 -28.67 -7.56 -6.36
CA LYS A 78 -28.73 -9.01 -6.06
C LYS A 78 -27.71 -9.45 -5.01
N ARG A 79 -26.77 -8.58 -4.62
CA ARG A 79 -25.77 -8.89 -3.60
C ARG A 79 -26.35 -8.58 -2.22
N PRO A 80 -26.18 -9.46 -1.21
CA PRO A 80 -26.65 -9.22 0.16
C PRO A 80 -25.67 -8.32 0.94
N ILE A 81 -25.20 -7.25 0.30
CA ILE A 81 -24.15 -6.34 0.75
C ILE A 81 -24.70 -4.91 0.65
N ASN A 82 -24.41 -4.06 1.62
CA ASN A 82 -24.79 -2.66 1.58
C ASN A 82 -23.56 -1.76 1.62
N THR A 83 -23.62 -0.63 0.91
CA THR A 83 -22.50 0.33 0.80
C THR A 83 -22.90 1.70 1.34
N VAL A 84 -22.00 2.31 2.11
CA VAL A 84 -22.02 3.72 2.48
C VAL A 84 -20.96 4.43 1.63
N PHE A 85 -21.40 5.38 0.82
CA PHE A 85 -20.54 6.16 -0.07
C PHE A 85 -19.98 7.40 0.63
N GLN A 86 -18.85 7.91 0.12
CA GLN A 86 -18.14 9.10 0.60
C GLN A 86 -19.03 10.35 0.81
N ARG A 87 -20.01 10.59 -0.08
CA ARG A 87 -20.97 11.72 0.04
C ARG A 87 -22.26 11.38 0.78
N TYR A 88 -22.31 10.24 1.50
CA TYR A 88 -23.46 9.66 2.19
C TYR A 88 -24.67 9.29 1.30
N ALA A 89 -24.82 9.93 0.13
CA ALA A 89 -25.89 9.76 -0.84
C ALA A 89 -27.29 9.79 -0.19
N LEU A 90 -27.50 10.68 0.79
CA LEU A 90 -28.80 10.83 1.46
C LEU A 90 -29.81 11.52 0.52
N PHE A 91 -31.08 11.13 0.64
CA PHE A 91 -32.15 11.69 -0.18
C PHE A 91 -32.63 13.01 0.44
N GLY A 92 -32.12 14.14 -0.06
CA GLY A 92 -32.39 15.46 0.53
C GLY A 92 -33.86 15.90 0.56
N HIS A 93 -34.74 15.26 -0.21
CA HIS A 93 -36.18 15.51 -0.21
C HIS A 93 -36.95 14.62 0.80
N LEU A 94 -36.28 13.74 1.52
CA LEU A 94 -36.86 12.81 2.49
C LEU A 94 -36.37 13.16 3.90
N ASN A 95 -37.23 13.01 4.91
CA ASN A 95 -36.81 13.08 6.32
C ASN A 95 -35.97 11.85 6.74
N ILE A 96 -35.44 11.89 7.97
CA ILE A 96 -34.61 10.80 8.52
C ILE A 96 -35.33 9.45 8.45
N PHE A 97 -36.57 9.37 8.91
CA PHE A 97 -37.35 8.14 8.88
C PHE A 97 -37.45 7.56 7.47
N ASN A 98 -37.78 8.40 6.49
CA ASN A 98 -37.98 7.96 5.11
C ASN A 98 -36.67 7.55 4.43
N ASN A 99 -35.54 8.17 4.80
CA ASN A 99 -34.22 7.74 4.35
C ASN A 99 -33.89 6.34 4.83
N VAL A 100 -34.03 6.09 6.14
CA VAL A 100 -33.73 4.78 6.73
C VAL A 100 -34.75 3.73 6.26
N ALA A 101 -36.03 4.07 6.19
CA ALA A 101 -37.09 3.15 5.78
C ALA A 101 -37.06 2.77 4.29
N PHE A 102 -36.31 3.48 3.45
CA PHE A 102 -36.39 3.36 2.00
C PHE A 102 -36.19 1.91 1.51
N GLY A 103 -35.12 1.24 1.96
CA GLY A 103 -34.83 -0.14 1.58
C GLY A 103 -35.91 -1.13 2.04
N LEU A 104 -36.46 -0.94 3.24
CA LEU A 104 -37.52 -1.80 3.78
C LEU A 104 -38.83 -1.68 2.99
N LYS A 105 -39.16 -0.50 2.46
CA LYS A 105 -40.37 -0.30 1.65
C LYS A 105 -40.33 -1.13 0.35
N LEU A 106 -39.14 -1.27 -0.24
CA LEU A 106 -38.93 -2.01 -1.49
C LEU A 106 -38.77 -3.52 -1.24
N LYS A 107 -38.19 -3.91 -0.10
CA LYS A 107 -37.89 -5.30 0.24
C LYS A 107 -39.17 -6.11 0.40
N LYS A 108 -39.18 -7.29 -0.22
CA LYS A 108 -40.19 -8.32 -0.01
C LYS A 108 -39.63 -9.39 0.92
N ILE A 109 -40.42 -9.81 1.89
CA ILE A 109 -40.08 -10.86 2.83
C ILE A 109 -40.89 -12.13 2.54
N PRO A 110 -40.27 -13.31 2.67
CA PRO A 110 -40.97 -14.57 2.58
C PRO A 110 -41.94 -14.71 3.76
N TYR A 111 -43.10 -15.30 3.50
CA TYR A 111 -44.02 -15.77 4.53
C TYR A 111 -44.61 -17.11 4.10
N GLU A 112 -44.78 -18.01 5.06
CA GLU A 112 -45.36 -19.32 4.81
C GLU A 112 -46.89 -19.23 4.83
N THR A 113 -47.52 -19.88 3.87
CA THR A 113 -48.97 -20.00 3.80
C THR A 113 -49.34 -21.34 3.18
N LYS A 114 -50.60 -21.76 3.29
CA LYS A 114 -51.08 -23.00 2.65
C LYS A 114 -51.66 -22.71 1.28
N ASP A 115 -51.38 -23.55 0.30
CA ASP A 115 -52.06 -23.53 -0.98
C ASP A 115 -53.51 -24.05 -0.85
N LYS A 116 -54.26 -24.08 -1.97
CA LYS A 116 -55.64 -24.57 -2.01
C LYS A 116 -55.76 -26.06 -1.66
N ASN A 117 -54.66 -26.81 -1.72
CA ASN A 117 -54.58 -28.24 -1.46
C ASN A 117 -54.01 -28.55 -0.06
N GLY A 118 -53.70 -27.52 0.75
CA GLY A 118 -53.17 -27.65 2.10
C GLY A 118 -51.64 -27.73 2.21
N ASN A 119 -50.90 -27.62 1.10
CA ASN A 119 -49.43 -27.68 1.10
C ASN A 119 -48.83 -26.35 1.56
N LEU A 120 -47.76 -26.40 2.35
CA LEU A 120 -46.98 -25.21 2.72
C LEU A 120 -46.26 -24.64 1.48
N ILE A 121 -46.52 -23.38 1.18
CA ILE A 121 -45.88 -22.61 0.10
C ILE A 121 -45.30 -21.33 0.67
N THR A 122 -44.15 -20.91 0.13
CA THR A 122 -43.53 -19.62 0.44
C THR A 122 -44.04 -18.56 -0.52
N LYS A 123 -44.71 -17.53 0.01
CA LYS A 123 -45.09 -16.32 -0.74
C LYS A 123 -44.27 -15.13 -0.25
N TYR A 124 -44.30 -14.04 -1.01
CA TYR A 124 -43.56 -12.82 -0.68
C TYR A 124 -44.51 -11.65 -0.47
N ARG A 125 -44.31 -10.88 0.61
CA ARG A 125 -45.06 -9.66 0.91
C ARG A 125 -44.13 -8.50 1.24
N HIS A 126 -44.62 -7.28 1.11
CA HIS A 126 -43.91 -6.11 1.65
C HIS A 126 -44.01 -6.06 3.18
N TYR A 127 -43.08 -5.36 3.81
CA TYR A 127 -43.19 -5.01 5.22
C TYR A 127 -44.43 -4.15 5.47
N THR A 128 -45.12 -4.42 6.58
CA THR A 128 -46.18 -3.55 7.07
C THR A 128 -45.60 -2.25 7.65
N LYS A 129 -46.40 -1.20 7.73
CA LYS A 129 -45.96 0.09 8.34
C LYS A 129 -45.42 -0.09 9.75
N LYS A 130 -46.03 -0.97 10.56
CA LYS A 130 -45.61 -1.25 11.93
C LYS A 130 -44.23 -1.94 11.97
N GLU A 131 -44.01 -2.95 11.13
CA GLU A 131 -42.72 -3.62 11.02
C GLU A 131 -41.62 -2.65 10.57
N ILE A 132 -41.90 -1.78 9.59
CA ILE A 132 -40.94 -0.75 9.14
C ILE A 132 -40.59 0.19 10.29
N GLN A 133 -41.60 0.68 11.02
CA GLN A 133 -41.38 1.62 12.12
C GLN A 133 -40.52 1.00 13.23
N GLU A 134 -40.73 -0.27 13.54
CA GLU A 134 -39.94 -0.99 14.54
C GLU A 134 -38.48 -1.19 14.09
N GLN A 135 -38.25 -1.61 12.84
CA GLN A 135 -36.89 -1.77 12.32
C GLN A 135 -36.14 -0.43 12.22
N VAL A 136 -36.82 0.65 11.79
CA VAL A 136 -36.22 2.00 11.75
C VAL A 136 -35.86 2.46 13.16
N LYS A 137 -36.73 2.24 14.15
CA LYS A 137 -36.46 2.59 15.54
C LYS A 137 -35.23 1.85 16.07
N ILE A 138 -35.11 0.55 15.78
CA ILE A 138 -33.94 -0.25 16.17
C ILE A 138 -32.66 0.30 15.50
N ALA A 139 -32.71 0.58 14.19
CA ALA A 139 -31.56 1.11 13.45
C ALA A 139 -31.12 2.48 13.98
N LEU A 140 -32.06 3.39 14.25
CA LEU A 140 -31.78 4.71 14.83
C LEU A 140 -31.23 4.62 16.26
N LYS A 141 -31.69 3.65 17.05
CA LYS A 141 -31.15 3.38 18.37
C LYS A 141 -29.70 2.88 18.32
N ILE A 142 -29.33 2.07 17.32
CA ILE A 142 -27.94 1.58 17.17
C ILE A 142 -26.96 2.72 16.90
N VAL A 143 -27.41 3.75 16.18
CA VAL A 143 -26.60 4.93 15.82
C VAL A 143 -26.82 6.13 16.76
N ASP A 144 -27.50 5.93 17.89
CA ASP A 144 -27.81 6.96 18.90
C ASP A 144 -28.57 8.20 18.37
N LEU A 145 -29.52 7.98 17.44
CA LEU A 145 -30.41 9.01 16.87
C LEU A 145 -31.91 8.71 17.13
N GLU A 146 -32.24 8.04 18.23
CA GLU A 146 -33.63 7.81 18.64
C GLU A 146 -34.34 9.16 18.88
N GLY A 147 -35.57 9.33 18.37
CA GLY A 147 -36.34 10.57 18.50
C GLY A 147 -36.10 11.62 17.40
N PHE A 148 -35.18 11.37 16.48
CA PHE A 148 -34.86 12.29 15.37
C PHE A 148 -35.69 12.00 14.10
N GLU A 149 -36.57 11.00 14.10
CA GLU A 149 -37.21 10.40 12.92
C GLU A 149 -37.82 11.42 11.95
N LYS A 150 -38.40 12.50 12.48
CA LYS A 150 -39.14 13.52 11.71
C LYS A 150 -38.28 14.67 11.20
N ARG A 151 -37.02 14.78 11.62
CA ARG A 151 -36.14 15.90 11.23
C ARG A 151 -35.76 15.82 9.75
N ASP A 152 -35.44 16.98 9.21
CA ASP A 152 -34.90 17.13 7.86
C ASP A 152 -33.38 16.88 7.87
N ILE A 153 -32.85 16.25 6.82
CA ILE A 153 -31.41 15.98 6.67
C ILE A 153 -30.61 17.28 6.60
N ALA A 154 -31.14 18.33 5.97
CA ALA A 154 -30.44 19.60 5.79
C ALA A 154 -30.11 20.30 7.13
N THR A 155 -30.74 19.88 8.22
CA THR A 155 -30.53 20.45 9.56
C THR A 155 -29.45 19.74 10.40
N LEU A 156 -28.79 18.74 9.82
CA LEU A 156 -27.91 17.83 10.55
C LEU A 156 -26.43 18.14 10.32
N SER A 157 -25.61 17.88 11.33
CA SER A 157 -24.15 17.89 11.19
C SER A 157 -23.65 16.75 10.30
N GLY A 158 -22.41 16.86 9.80
CA GLY A 158 -21.78 15.81 8.99
C GLY A 158 -21.78 14.43 9.67
N GLY A 159 -21.41 14.37 10.95
CA GLY A 159 -21.45 13.11 11.71
C GLY A 159 -22.87 12.54 11.88
N GLN A 160 -23.88 13.40 12.05
CA GLN A 160 -25.29 12.95 12.09
C GLN A 160 -25.76 12.41 10.75
N GLN A 161 -25.37 13.05 9.64
CA GLN A 161 -25.68 12.55 8.29
C GLN A 161 -25.03 11.18 8.06
N GLN A 162 -23.77 11.01 8.48
CA GLN A 162 -23.08 9.72 8.39
C GLN A 162 -23.80 8.63 9.18
N ARG A 163 -24.19 8.90 10.43
CA ARG A 163 -24.98 7.97 11.25
C ARG A 163 -26.28 7.54 10.57
N ILE A 164 -26.96 8.45 9.87
CA ILE A 164 -28.18 8.11 9.11
C ILE A 164 -27.85 7.25 7.90
N ALA A 165 -26.73 7.52 7.21
CA ALA A 165 -26.29 6.69 6.09
C ALA A 165 -25.98 5.26 6.55
N ILE A 166 -25.31 5.11 7.70
CA ILE A 166 -25.06 3.82 8.36
C ILE A 166 -26.39 3.18 8.78
N ALA A 167 -27.29 3.91 9.46
CA ALA A 167 -28.61 3.41 9.85
C ALA A 167 -29.39 2.85 8.64
N ARG A 168 -29.40 3.59 7.52
CA ARG A 168 -30.01 3.17 6.26
C ARG A 168 -29.35 1.91 5.69
N ALA A 169 -28.04 1.75 5.84
CA ALA A 169 -27.35 0.56 5.40
C ALA A 169 -27.65 -0.65 6.30
N ILE A 170 -27.65 -0.50 7.64
CA ILE A 170 -27.82 -1.62 8.57
C ILE A 170 -29.27 -2.07 8.74
N VAL A 171 -30.26 -1.21 8.45
CA VAL A 171 -31.69 -1.52 8.63
C VAL A 171 -32.14 -2.77 7.85
N ASN A 172 -31.48 -3.07 6.73
CA ASN A 172 -31.75 -4.24 5.91
C ASN A 172 -31.12 -5.53 6.45
N LYS A 173 -30.36 -5.45 7.55
CA LYS A 173 -29.58 -6.51 8.19
C LYS A 173 -28.62 -7.19 7.20
N PRO A 174 -27.69 -6.43 6.59
CA PRO A 174 -26.71 -6.99 5.66
C PRO A 174 -25.72 -7.90 6.40
N GLN A 175 -25.10 -8.83 5.68
CA GLN A 175 -24.00 -9.63 6.23
C GLN A 175 -22.66 -8.87 6.20
N ILE A 176 -22.53 -7.94 5.26
CA ILE A 176 -21.33 -7.13 5.02
C ILE A 176 -21.75 -5.67 4.85
N LEU A 177 -21.02 -4.78 5.51
CA LEU A 177 -21.11 -3.34 5.32
C LEU A 177 -19.83 -2.82 4.64
N LEU A 178 -19.98 -2.19 3.48
CA LEU A 178 -18.89 -1.55 2.75
C LEU A 178 -18.89 -0.05 3.05
N LEU A 179 -17.73 0.51 3.37
CA LEU A 179 -17.54 1.89 3.79
C LEU A 179 -16.45 2.54 2.93
N ASP A 180 -16.84 3.44 2.02
CA ASP A 180 -15.93 4.10 1.08
C ASP A 180 -15.59 5.52 1.58
N GLU A 181 -14.42 5.67 2.21
CA GLU A 181 -13.94 6.92 2.84
C GLU A 181 -15.01 7.69 3.63
N PRO A 182 -15.75 7.04 4.54
CA PRO A 182 -16.93 7.62 5.13
C PRO A 182 -16.63 8.77 6.11
N LEU A 183 -15.36 8.99 6.48
CA LEU A 183 -14.90 10.02 7.41
C LEU A 183 -14.16 11.19 6.75
N GLY A 184 -13.88 11.12 5.44
CA GLY A 184 -13.04 12.09 4.74
C GLY A 184 -13.59 13.52 4.73
N ALA A 185 -14.91 13.70 4.88
CA ALA A 185 -15.57 15.01 4.89
C ALA A 185 -15.70 15.64 6.30
N LEU A 186 -15.21 15.00 7.36
CA LEU A 186 -15.37 15.45 8.74
C LEU A 186 -14.13 16.19 9.25
N ASP A 187 -14.32 17.16 10.15
CA ASP A 187 -13.22 17.78 10.90
C ASP A 187 -12.56 16.79 11.88
N LEU A 188 -11.36 17.11 12.35
CA LEU A 188 -10.55 16.23 13.18
C LEU A 188 -11.27 15.73 14.45
N LYS A 189 -12.02 16.61 15.13
CA LYS A 189 -12.71 16.24 16.38
C LYS A 189 -13.86 15.29 16.09
N MET A 190 -14.70 15.63 15.12
CA MET A 190 -15.81 14.75 14.71
C MET A 190 -15.30 13.43 14.16
N ARG A 191 -14.18 13.44 13.42
CA ARG A 191 -13.53 12.23 12.90
C ARG A 191 -13.17 11.26 14.02
N LYS A 192 -12.44 11.72 15.06
CA LYS A 192 -12.05 10.88 16.20
C LYS A 192 -13.26 10.34 16.97
N GLU A 193 -14.28 11.16 17.19
CA GLU A 193 -15.53 10.72 17.82
C GLU A 193 -16.20 9.62 16.97
N MET A 194 -16.33 9.82 15.65
CA MET A 194 -16.96 8.86 14.75
C MET A 194 -16.17 7.56 14.58
N GLN A 195 -14.82 7.58 14.66
CA GLN A 195 -14.00 6.37 14.65
C GLN A 195 -14.34 5.44 15.83
N LEU A 196 -14.39 6.00 17.05
CA LEU A 196 -14.75 5.25 18.25
C LEU A 196 -16.16 4.66 18.16
N GLU A 197 -17.08 5.42 17.58
CA GLU A 197 -18.46 4.99 17.37
C GLU A 197 -18.59 3.91 16.32
N LEU A 198 -17.88 4.01 15.19
CA LEU A 198 -17.82 2.95 14.17
C LEU A 198 -17.31 1.64 14.77
N LYS A 199 -16.24 1.70 15.57
CA LYS A 199 -15.71 0.53 16.27
C LYS A 199 -16.72 -0.05 17.27
N ALA A 200 -17.40 0.80 18.03
CA ALA A 200 -18.44 0.37 18.96
C ALA A 200 -19.66 -0.23 18.24
N MET A 201 -20.08 0.35 17.11
CA MET A 201 -21.16 -0.16 16.26
C MET A 201 -20.78 -1.52 15.66
N HIS A 202 -19.57 -1.68 15.13
CA HIS A 202 -19.07 -2.96 14.63
C HIS A 202 -19.19 -4.05 15.70
N LYS A 203 -18.69 -3.77 16.91
CA LYS A 203 -18.77 -4.70 18.06
C LYS A 203 -20.20 -5.05 18.46
N LYS A 204 -21.14 -4.09 18.38
CA LYS A 204 -22.57 -4.31 18.68
C LYS A 204 -23.28 -5.14 17.59
N LEU A 205 -22.91 -4.96 16.32
CA LEU A 205 -23.56 -5.59 15.18
C LEU A 205 -23.02 -6.99 14.87
N GLY A 206 -21.71 -7.20 15.01
CA GLY A 206 -21.04 -8.47 14.70
C GLY A 206 -21.11 -8.88 13.22
N ILE A 207 -21.32 -7.93 12.32
CA ILE A 207 -21.30 -8.13 10.86
C ILE A 207 -19.93 -7.72 10.32
N THR A 208 -19.53 -8.23 9.16
CA THR A 208 -18.23 -7.88 8.54
C THR A 208 -18.24 -6.44 8.04
N PHE A 209 -17.19 -5.67 8.35
CA PHE A 209 -16.96 -4.33 7.83
C PHE A 209 -15.79 -4.37 6.84
N ILE A 210 -15.96 -3.78 5.66
CA ILE A 210 -14.86 -3.51 4.72
C ILE A 210 -14.79 -2.00 4.54
N TYR A 211 -13.71 -1.41 5.01
CA TYR A 211 -13.49 0.02 5.09
C TYR A 211 -12.37 0.44 4.14
N VAL A 212 -12.52 1.56 3.47
CA VAL A 212 -11.49 2.15 2.61
C VAL A 212 -11.12 3.51 3.16
N THR A 213 -9.83 3.75 3.34
CA THR A 213 -9.30 5.05 3.73
C THR A 213 -7.88 5.26 3.20
N HIS A 214 -7.45 6.51 3.19
CA HIS A 214 -6.07 6.91 3.02
C HIS A 214 -5.44 7.37 4.35
N ASP A 215 -6.21 7.42 5.44
CA ASP A 215 -5.76 7.83 6.78
C ASP A 215 -5.23 6.62 7.57
N GLN A 216 -3.99 6.70 8.01
CA GLN A 216 -3.30 5.63 8.73
C GLN A 216 -3.87 5.47 10.17
N GLU A 217 -4.16 6.56 10.87
CA GLU A 217 -4.70 6.55 12.23
C GLU A 217 -6.06 5.82 12.25
N GLU A 218 -6.89 6.05 11.24
CA GLU A 218 -8.15 5.33 11.02
C GLU A 218 -7.95 3.82 10.91
N ALA A 219 -7.06 3.40 10.00
CA ALA A 219 -6.80 1.99 9.74
C ALA A 219 -6.23 1.27 10.98
N LEU A 220 -5.28 1.90 11.67
CA LEU A 220 -4.62 1.29 12.82
C LEU A 220 -5.52 1.23 14.06
N THR A 221 -6.44 2.18 14.22
CA THR A 221 -7.28 2.27 15.42
C THR A 221 -8.54 1.40 15.33
N MET A 222 -9.15 1.28 14.15
CA MET A 222 -10.47 0.65 13.99
C MET A 222 -10.42 -0.81 13.59
N SER A 223 -9.39 -1.23 12.87
CA SER A 223 -9.39 -2.50 12.13
C SER A 223 -8.94 -3.68 12.98
N ASP A 224 -9.50 -4.86 12.67
CA ASP A 224 -8.92 -6.13 13.09
C ASP A 224 -7.77 -6.53 12.15
N THR A 225 -7.94 -6.29 10.84
CA THR A 225 -6.95 -6.54 9.79
C THR A 225 -6.83 -5.35 8.85
N VAL A 226 -5.59 -4.97 8.50
CA VAL A 226 -5.27 -3.91 7.54
C VAL A 226 -4.66 -4.55 6.30
N VAL A 227 -5.13 -4.13 5.12
CA VAL A 227 -4.61 -4.51 3.81
C VAL A 227 -3.95 -3.26 3.23
N VAL A 228 -2.63 -3.22 3.27
CA VAL A 228 -1.84 -2.14 2.67
C VAL A 228 -1.71 -2.40 1.17
N MET A 229 -2.11 -1.42 0.36
CA MET A 229 -2.13 -1.49 -1.09
C MET A 229 -1.22 -0.42 -1.69
N ASN A 230 -0.46 -0.80 -2.70
CA ASN A 230 0.26 0.12 -3.57
C ASN A 230 0.16 -0.36 -5.00
N ASP A 231 -0.04 0.58 -5.93
CA ASP A 231 -0.02 0.30 -7.38
C ASP A 231 -0.88 -0.92 -7.79
N GLY A 232 -2.13 -0.97 -7.30
CA GLY A 232 -3.07 -2.06 -7.60
C GLY A 232 -2.75 -3.42 -6.94
N LYS A 233 -1.65 -3.52 -6.18
CA LYS A 233 -1.17 -4.74 -5.52
C LYS A 233 -1.29 -4.64 -4.00
N ILE A 234 -1.48 -5.80 -3.37
CA ILE A 234 -1.38 -5.92 -1.91
C ILE A 234 0.11 -5.97 -1.55
N GLN A 235 0.53 -5.05 -0.67
CA GLN A 235 1.89 -4.99 -0.14
C GLN A 235 2.02 -5.82 1.13
N GLN A 236 1.05 -5.69 2.04
CA GLN A 236 1.02 -6.43 3.30
C GLN A 236 -0.42 -6.59 3.79
N VAL A 237 -0.69 -7.73 4.43
CA VAL A 237 -1.94 -7.98 5.18
C VAL A 237 -1.55 -8.43 6.58
N GLY A 238 -2.13 -7.80 7.59
CA GLY A 238 -1.81 -8.13 8.98
C GLY A 238 -2.65 -7.35 9.97
N LYS A 239 -2.46 -7.63 11.26
CA LYS A 239 -3.07 -6.81 12.32
C LYS A 239 -2.44 -5.42 12.33
N PRO A 240 -3.15 -4.37 12.79
CA PRO A 240 -2.59 -3.02 12.90
C PRO A 240 -1.19 -2.95 13.52
N LYS A 241 -0.99 -3.65 14.64
CA LYS A 241 0.30 -3.69 15.34
C LYS A 241 1.39 -4.38 14.51
N GLU A 242 1.07 -5.47 13.82
CA GLU A 242 2.01 -6.18 12.94
C GLU A 242 2.41 -5.30 11.74
N ILE A 243 1.46 -4.54 11.17
CA ILE A 243 1.78 -3.60 10.08
C ILE A 243 2.71 -2.46 10.55
N TYR A 244 2.52 -1.97 11.77
CA TYR A 244 3.33 -0.87 12.32
C TYR A 244 4.71 -1.36 12.78
N ASP A 245 4.71 -2.43 13.58
CA ASP A 245 5.90 -2.96 14.24
C ASP A 245 6.70 -3.89 13.33
N GLU A 246 6.14 -4.50 12.29
CA GLU A 246 6.84 -5.48 11.43
C GLU A 246 6.49 -5.26 9.95
N PRO A 247 6.81 -4.08 9.36
CA PRO A 247 6.62 -3.85 7.93
C PRO A 247 7.44 -4.83 7.08
N VAL A 248 6.84 -5.37 6.01
CA VAL A 248 7.51 -6.34 5.13
C VAL A 248 8.44 -5.72 4.09
N ASN A 249 8.30 -4.42 3.83
CA ASN A 249 9.12 -3.68 2.87
C ASN A 249 9.18 -2.18 3.21
N ALA A 250 10.13 -1.48 2.60
CA ALA A 250 10.38 -0.05 2.81
C ALA A 250 9.16 0.83 2.50
N PHE A 251 8.37 0.48 1.48
CA PHE A 251 7.13 1.20 1.18
C PHE A 251 6.14 1.12 2.34
N VAL A 252 5.90 -0.07 2.94
CA VAL A 252 4.97 -0.16 4.08
C VAL A 252 5.52 0.58 5.30
N ALA A 253 6.84 0.52 5.53
CA ALA A 253 7.48 1.21 6.63
C ALA A 253 7.39 2.76 6.53
N ASP A 254 7.55 3.29 5.32
CA ASP A 254 7.46 4.72 5.00
C ASP A 254 5.99 5.19 4.96
N PHE A 255 5.11 4.35 4.41
CA PHE A 255 3.71 4.67 4.26
C PHE A 255 2.92 4.53 5.57
N ILE A 256 3.39 3.77 6.55
CA ILE A 256 2.71 3.58 7.85
C ILE A 256 3.54 4.25 8.93
N GLY A 257 3.11 5.42 9.41
CA GLY A 257 3.84 6.22 10.38
C GLY A 257 5.04 6.95 9.79
N GLU A 258 5.66 7.83 10.58
CA GLU A 258 6.95 8.41 10.23
C GLU A 258 8.06 7.38 10.51
N SER A 259 9.06 7.31 9.64
CA SER A 259 10.19 6.37 9.75
C SER A 259 11.47 7.03 9.29
N SER A 260 12.58 6.70 9.94
CA SER A 260 13.90 6.88 9.35
C SER A 260 14.33 5.56 8.70
N ILE A 261 14.52 5.56 7.39
CA ILE A 261 14.97 4.39 6.61
C ILE A 261 16.43 4.61 6.21
N PHE A 262 17.27 3.59 6.39
CA PHE A 262 18.69 3.65 6.05
C PHE A 262 19.12 2.41 5.26
N THR A 263 20.04 2.60 4.31
CA THR A 263 20.72 1.45 3.71
C THR A 263 21.70 0.83 4.71
N GLY A 264 21.46 -0.43 5.07
CA GLY A 264 22.26 -1.22 5.98
C GLY A 264 23.10 -2.29 5.30
N THR A 265 23.96 -2.94 6.08
CA THR A 265 24.67 -4.15 5.67
C THR A 265 24.78 -5.10 6.85
N ILE A 266 24.37 -6.36 6.66
CA ILE A 266 24.39 -7.37 7.72
C ILE A 266 25.84 -7.67 8.13
N GLY A 267 26.10 -7.54 9.42
CA GLY A 267 27.38 -7.86 10.06
C GLY A 267 27.37 -9.26 10.68
N ARG A 268 28.39 -9.52 11.51
CA ARG A 268 28.47 -10.73 12.33
C ARG A 268 27.88 -10.49 13.71
N GLU A 269 27.57 -11.56 14.44
CA GLU A 269 27.11 -11.50 15.84
C GLU A 269 25.82 -10.68 16.03
N ASN A 270 24.85 -10.84 15.12
CA ASN A 270 23.55 -10.14 15.16
C ASN A 270 23.70 -8.61 15.21
N LYS A 271 24.61 -8.10 14.39
CA LYS A 271 24.83 -6.65 14.21
C LYS A 271 24.54 -6.25 12.78
N VAL A 272 23.91 -5.10 12.61
CA VAL A 272 23.69 -4.47 11.31
C VAL A 272 24.48 -3.16 11.25
N ARG A 273 25.12 -2.89 10.10
CA ARG A 273 25.90 -1.67 9.89
C ARG A 273 25.08 -0.63 9.13
N PHE A 274 24.79 0.49 9.77
CA PHE A 274 24.17 1.68 9.17
C PHE A 274 24.65 2.93 9.93
N LEU A 275 24.49 4.13 9.35
CA LEU A 275 25.07 5.37 9.90
C LEU A 275 26.57 5.25 10.25
N ASN A 276 27.32 4.50 9.42
CA ASN A 276 28.74 4.19 9.60
C ASN A 276 29.14 3.49 10.93
N LYS A 277 28.19 2.92 11.67
CA LYS A 277 28.44 2.14 12.90
C LYS A 277 27.73 0.79 12.86
N TYR A 278 28.19 -0.14 13.70
CA TYR A 278 27.50 -1.41 13.94
C TYR A 278 26.53 -1.24 15.10
N TRP A 279 25.29 -1.62 14.88
CA TRP A 279 24.22 -1.60 15.86
C TRP A 279 23.81 -3.03 16.20
N PRO A 280 23.57 -3.34 17.48
CA PRO A 280 22.96 -4.61 17.86
C PRO A 280 21.51 -4.65 17.38
N GLY A 281 21.09 -5.72 16.71
CA GLY A 281 19.68 -5.94 16.35
C GLY A 281 19.08 -7.14 17.08
N ASP A 282 17.78 -7.39 16.90
CA ASP A 282 17.12 -8.58 17.42
C ASP A 282 17.70 -9.84 16.75
N PRO A 283 18.24 -10.82 17.52
CA PRO A 283 18.70 -12.10 16.97
C PRO A 283 17.72 -12.80 16.01
N GLN A 284 16.41 -12.64 16.21
CA GLN A 284 15.37 -13.30 15.41
C GLN A 284 15.33 -12.81 13.96
N ASP A 285 15.83 -11.61 13.68
CA ASP A 285 15.81 -11.05 12.33
C ASP A 285 17.03 -11.47 11.50
N PHE A 286 18.15 -11.84 12.13
CA PHE A 286 19.37 -12.18 11.41
C PHE A 286 19.34 -13.55 10.75
N ASP A 287 18.52 -14.48 11.24
CA ASP A 287 18.38 -15.82 10.66
C ASP A 287 17.84 -15.78 9.21
N LYS A 288 17.23 -14.66 8.81
CA LYS A 288 16.66 -14.44 7.48
C LYS A 288 17.69 -13.95 6.45
N PHE A 289 18.88 -13.52 6.88
CA PHE A 289 19.85 -12.82 6.03
C PHE A 289 21.25 -13.44 6.08
N THR A 290 22.04 -13.15 5.04
CA THR A 290 23.44 -13.57 4.95
C THR A 290 24.39 -12.45 5.34
N VAL A 291 25.58 -12.81 5.85
CA VAL A 291 26.61 -11.82 6.21
C VAL A 291 27.04 -11.04 4.96
N ASN A 292 27.15 -9.71 5.09
CA ASN A 292 27.38 -8.73 4.03
C ASN A 292 26.21 -8.46 3.08
N GLU A 293 25.03 -9.05 3.33
CA GLU A 293 23.83 -8.73 2.56
C GLU A 293 23.40 -7.27 2.79
N LYS A 294 22.95 -6.62 1.71
CA LYS A 294 22.37 -5.27 1.75
C LYS A 294 20.91 -5.37 2.19
N VAL A 295 20.54 -4.53 3.15
CA VAL A 295 19.23 -4.53 3.79
C VAL A 295 18.76 -3.09 3.96
N ASP A 296 17.46 -2.89 4.06
CA ASP A 296 16.91 -1.62 4.53
C ASP A 296 16.70 -1.72 6.04
N VAL A 297 17.17 -0.71 6.77
CA VAL A 297 17.05 -0.61 8.22
C VAL A 297 16.04 0.48 8.53
N VAL A 298 15.00 0.15 9.29
CA VAL A 298 13.95 1.09 9.66
C VAL A 298 13.96 1.32 11.16
N ILE A 299 13.83 2.58 11.54
CA ILE A 299 13.75 3.00 12.93
C ILE A 299 12.64 4.04 13.05
N ARG A 300 11.74 3.83 14.00
CA ARG A 300 10.68 4.79 14.30
C ARG A 300 11.24 5.98 15.07
N PRO A 301 10.79 7.21 14.80
CA PRO A 301 11.27 8.39 15.51
C PRO A 301 11.15 8.30 17.04
N GLU A 302 10.07 7.69 17.55
CA GLU A 302 9.83 7.50 18.98
C GLU A 302 10.74 6.45 19.64
N ASP A 303 11.38 5.59 18.86
CA ASP A 303 12.31 4.55 19.35
C ASP A 303 13.74 5.07 19.49
N ILE A 304 14.02 6.27 18.98
CA ILE A 304 15.34 6.89 19.07
C ILE A 304 15.51 7.60 20.41
N VAL A 305 16.37 7.03 21.23
CA VAL A 305 16.74 7.62 22.52
C VAL A 305 17.86 8.64 22.31
N ILE A 306 17.54 9.90 22.56
CA ILE A 306 18.50 11.01 22.55
C ILE A 306 19.15 11.13 23.93
N GLY A 307 20.47 11.01 23.98
CA GLY A 307 21.25 11.08 25.22
C GLY A 307 22.50 11.95 25.11
N PRO A 308 23.24 12.13 26.21
CA PRO A 308 24.53 12.83 26.22
C PRO A 308 25.54 12.17 25.28
N VAL A 309 26.41 12.99 24.68
CA VAL A 309 27.49 12.55 23.79
C VAL A 309 28.27 11.37 24.38
N GLY A 310 28.49 10.33 23.56
CA GLY A 310 29.28 9.16 23.92
C GLY A 310 28.56 8.09 24.76
N LYS A 311 27.27 8.27 25.10
CA LYS A 311 26.47 7.24 25.76
C LYS A 311 25.70 6.32 24.82
N GLY A 312 25.47 6.74 23.58
CA GLY A 312 24.82 5.97 22.53
C GLY A 312 25.81 5.35 21.53
N VAL A 313 25.30 4.91 20.39
CA VAL A 313 26.06 4.22 19.34
C VAL A 313 26.67 5.21 18.34
N VAL A 314 25.91 6.24 17.98
CA VAL A 314 26.34 7.33 17.08
C VAL A 314 26.22 8.68 17.79
N ASN A 315 26.97 9.66 17.32
CA ASN A 315 26.83 11.05 17.73
C ASN A 315 26.30 11.87 16.56
N GLY A 316 25.53 12.91 16.87
CA GLY A 316 25.00 13.85 15.90
C GLY A 316 24.75 15.21 16.52
N VAL A 317 24.32 16.15 15.70
CA VAL A 317 23.98 17.52 16.11
C VAL A 317 22.51 17.76 15.81
N ILE A 318 21.78 18.32 16.77
CA ILE A 318 20.39 18.73 16.53
C ILE A 318 20.38 19.86 15.51
N ALA A 319 19.88 19.59 14.31
CA ALA A 319 19.81 20.54 13.21
C ALA A 319 18.57 21.43 13.31
N SER A 320 17.43 20.83 13.68
CA SER A 320 16.19 21.55 13.90
C SER A 320 15.33 20.88 14.95
N LYS A 321 14.41 21.68 15.51
CA LYS A 321 13.44 21.23 16.49
C LYS A 321 12.07 21.83 16.21
N ILE A 322 11.04 20.99 16.31
CA ILE A 322 9.64 21.41 16.14
C ILE A 322 8.80 20.87 17.30
N PHE A 323 8.02 21.74 17.94
CA PHE A 323 7.04 21.31 18.94
C PHE A 323 5.75 20.82 18.28
N LYS A 324 5.42 19.54 18.45
CA LYS A 324 4.22 18.88 17.89
C LYS A 324 3.10 18.70 18.94
N GLY A 325 3.17 19.44 20.05
CA GLY A 325 2.14 19.46 21.10
C GLY A 325 2.43 18.52 22.27
N MET A 326 2.49 17.20 22.03
CA MET A 326 2.80 16.22 23.10
C MET A 326 4.28 15.88 23.21
N HIS A 327 5.05 16.13 22.15
CA HIS A 327 6.48 15.88 22.06
C HIS A 327 7.14 16.93 21.16
N TYR A 328 8.47 16.93 21.16
CA TYR A 328 9.30 17.60 20.19
C TYR A 328 9.78 16.58 19.15
N GLU A 329 9.76 17.01 17.91
CA GLU A 329 10.39 16.33 16.79
C GLU A 329 11.72 17.00 16.50
N TYR A 330 12.77 16.20 16.39
CA TYR A 330 14.14 16.63 16.19
C TYR A 330 14.66 16.05 14.88
N ILE A 331 15.27 16.90 14.06
CA ILE A 331 16.11 16.46 12.95
C ILE A 331 17.56 16.50 13.45
N ILE A 332 18.22 15.35 13.42
CA ILE A 332 19.57 15.16 13.98
C ILE A 332 20.52 14.73 12.87
N ASN A 333 21.54 15.54 12.62
CA ASN A 333 22.55 15.26 11.60
C ASN A 333 23.61 14.31 12.16
N VAL A 334 23.66 13.10 11.60
CA VAL A 334 24.68 12.08 11.89
C VAL A 334 25.58 11.92 10.65
N GLY A 335 26.64 12.73 10.61
CA GLY A 335 27.50 12.81 9.43
C GLY A 335 26.79 13.49 8.26
N LYS A 336 26.48 12.73 7.21
CA LYS A 336 25.69 13.22 6.05
C LYS A 336 24.21 12.86 6.12
N SER A 337 23.83 12.00 7.07
CA SER A 337 22.48 11.48 7.17
C SER A 337 21.68 12.27 8.19
N GLU A 338 20.42 12.52 7.88
CA GLU A 338 19.42 13.06 8.77
C GLU A 338 18.70 11.91 9.49
N VAL A 339 18.46 12.09 10.79
CA VAL A 339 17.73 11.15 11.63
C VAL A 339 16.61 11.90 12.31
N ILE A 340 15.37 11.44 12.15
CA ILE A 340 14.20 12.03 12.80
C ILE A 340 13.98 11.31 14.13
N ALA A 341 13.91 12.05 15.23
CA ALA A 341 13.67 11.52 16.57
C ALA A 341 12.57 12.30 17.29
N GLN A 342 11.77 11.60 18.11
CA GLN A 342 10.72 12.21 18.92
C GLN A 342 11.05 12.08 20.41
N SER A 343 10.94 13.19 21.16
CA SER A 343 11.16 13.19 22.60
C SER A 343 10.33 14.24 23.31
N THR A 344 9.90 13.96 24.54
CA THR A 344 9.21 14.93 25.40
C THR A 344 10.18 15.87 26.12
N ILE A 345 11.48 15.58 26.07
CA ILE A 345 12.52 16.41 26.65
C ILE A 345 12.81 17.55 25.69
N ASP A 346 12.88 18.75 26.24
CA ASP A 346 13.25 19.98 25.54
C ASP A 346 14.79 20.08 25.44
N LEU A 347 15.31 19.96 24.22
CA LEU A 347 16.73 20.11 23.88
C LEU A 347 16.91 21.29 22.91
N ASP A 348 18.05 21.97 22.98
CA ASP A 348 18.34 23.12 22.12
C ASP A 348 18.90 22.70 20.74
N GLU A 349 18.60 23.50 19.71
CA GLU A 349 19.23 23.36 18.39
C GLU A 349 20.74 23.64 18.48
N GLY A 350 21.53 22.92 17.68
CA GLY A 350 22.99 22.96 17.70
C GLY A 350 23.65 22.15 18.82
N LEU A 351 22.86 21.49 19.68
CA LEU A 351 23.39 20.64 20.74
C LEU A 351 23.98 19.34 20.17
N ASP A 352 25.19 18.99 20.62
CA ASP A 352 25.77 17.67 20.38
C ASP A 352 25.07 16.61 21.24
N VAL A 353 24.59 15.55 20.59
CA VAL A 353 23.86 14.45 21.21
C VAL A 353 24.39 13.10 20.75
N SER A 354 24.05 12.06 21.50
CA SER A 354 24.27 10.67 21.10
C SER A 354 22.94 9.95 20.95
N LEU A 355 22.86 9.08 19.96
CA LEU A 355 21.65 8.31 19.66
C LEU A 355 21.86 6.84 20.01
N SER A 356 20.84 6.25 20.62
CA SER A 356 20.73 4.81 20.88
C SER A 356 19.33 4.33 20.56
N VAL A 357 19.22 3.06 20.18
CA VAL A 357 17.96 2.40 19.85
C VAL A 357 18.02 1.01 20.46
N GLU A 358 16.91 0.55 21.03
CA GLU A 358 16.83 -0.84 21.52
C GLU A 358 16.92 -1.82 20.34
N PRO A 359 17.65 -2.94 20.47
CA PRO A 359 17.84 -3.88 19.36
C PRO A 359 16.54 -4.39 18.71
N THR A 360 15.47 -4.52 19.50
CA THR A 360 14.13 -4.95 19.05
C THR A 360 13.39 -3.90 18.23
N ASN A 361 13.84 -2.63 18.30
CA ASN A 361 13.22 -1.50 17.61
C ASN A 361 13.99 -1.13 16.33
N ILE A 362 15.03 -1.91 16.00
CA ILE A 362 15.75 -1.82 14.73
C ILE A 362 15.18 -2.88 13.79
N GLN A 363 14.29 -2.44 12.91
CA GLN A 363 13.67 -3.28 11.89
C GLN A 363 14.66 -3.54 10.77
N ILE A 364 14.87 -4.80 10.40
CA ILE A 364 15.73 -5.18 9.27
C ILE A 364 14.87 -5.84 8.19
N MET A 365 14.84 -5.21 7.01
CA MET A 365 14.06 -5.69 5.88
C MET A 365 14.96 -6.05 4.71
N LYS A 366 14.47 -6.98 3.89
CA LYS A 366 15.12 -7.31 2.63
C LYS A 366 15.06 -6.09 1.72
N LYS A 367 16.22 -5.65 1.23
CA LYS A 367 16.29 -4.61 0.21
C LYS A 367 15.87 -5.24 -1.12
N PRO A 368 14.75 -4.80 -1.74
CA PRO A 368 14.23 -5.44 -2.95
C PRO A 368 15.17 -5.27 -4.14
N PHE A 369 15.85 -4.11 -4.21
CA PHE A 369 16.71 -3.75 -5.32
C PHE A 369 18.08 -3.28 -4.81
N VAL A 370 19.14 -3.83 -5.40
CA VAL A 370 20.52 -3.39 -5.16
C VAL A 370 21.16 -2.76 -6.40
N SER A 371 20.55 -3.01 -7.55
CA SER A 371 20.88 -2.49 -8.88
C SER A 371 19.66 -2.72 -9.78
N ASN A 372 19.61 -2.06 -10.93
CA ASN A 372 18.63 -2.36 -11.98
C ASN A 372 19.13 -3.52 -12.83
N PHE A 373 18.22 -4.42 -13.21
CA PHE A 373 18.54 -5.58 -14.03
C PHE A 373 17.57 -5.69 -15.20
N TYR A 374 18.10 -5.80 -16.41
CA TYR A 374 17.32 -5.91 -17.64
C TYR A 374 17.80 -7.11 -18.48
N ASP A 375 16.87 -7.68 -19.23
CA ASP A 375 17.21 -8.53 -20.38
C ASP A 375 17.51 -7.61 -21.57
N GLY A 376 18.62 -7.87 -22.26
CA GLY A 376 19.00 -7.15 -23.46
C GLY A 376 19.53 -8.08 -24.54
N TYR A 377 19.84 -7.54 -25.70
CA TYR A 377 20.44 -8.28 -26.80
C TYR A 377 21.48 -7.45 -27.55
N ILE A 378 22.41 -8.13 -28.20
CA ILE A 378 23.47 -7.48 -28.97
C ILE A 378 22.97 -7.22 -30.39
N THR A 379 23.02 -5.96 -30.81
CA THR A 379 22.58 -5.52 -32.14
C THR A 379 23.63 -5.85 -33.21
N LYS A 380 23.24 -5.65 -34.48
CA LYS A 380 24.12 -5.86 -35.65
C LYS A 380 25.34 -4.93 -35.64
N ASP A 381 25.23 -3.78 -35.00
CA ASP A 381 26.30 -2.79 -34.88
C ASP A 381 27.17 -3.01 -33.63
N HIS A 382 27.06 -4.20 -33.00
CA HIS A 382 27.77 -4.56 -31.77
C HIS A 382 27.46 -3.64 -30.58
N GLN A 383 26.26 -3.05 -30.54
CA GLN A 383 25.74 -2.34 -29.37
C GLN A 383 24.85 -3.27 -28.54
N VAL A 384 24.52 -2.85 -27.32
CA VAL A 384 23.56 -3.58 -26.49
C VAL A 384 22.26 -2.80 -26.46
N GLU A 385 21.17 -3.45 -26.83
CA GLU A 385 19.82 -2.90 -26.74
C GLU A 385 19.10 -3.47 -25.52
N PHE A 386 18.57 -2.56 -24.70
CA PHE A 386 17.63 -2.86 -23.62
C PHE A 386 16.77 -1.62 -23.40
N ALA A 387 15.57 -1.79 -22.83
CA ALA A 387 14.65 -0.67 -22.62
C ALA A 387 14.38 0.18 -23.87
N ASN A 388 14.25 -0.49 -25.01
CA ASN A 388 14.09 0.10 -26.35
C ASN A 388 15.10 1.19 -26.72
N THR A 389 16.27 1.15 -26.07
CA THR A 389 17.36 2.10 -26.28
C THR A 389 18.65 1.32 -26.56
N THR A 390 19.49 1.86 -27.43
CA THR A 390 20.77 1.24 -27.79
C THR A 390 21.92 1.94 -27.10
N PHE A 391 22.82 1.15 -26.50
CA PHE A 391 23.96 1.66 -25.73
C PHE A 391 25.28 1.15 -26.29
N ASN A 392 26.28 2.03 -26.37
CA ASN A 392 27.61 1.70 -26.86
C ASN A 392 28.45 1.03 -25.77
N ILE A 393 28.22 -0.26 -25.55
CA ILE A 393 28.94 -1.05 -24.54
C ILE A 393 29.99 -1.92 -25.20
N ASP A 394 31.16 -2.05 -24.57
CA ASP A 394 32.21 -2.95 -25.05
C ASP A 394 31.78 -4.42 -24.96
N VAL A 395 31.30 -4.97 -26.08
CA VAL A 395 30.88 -6.37 -26.23
C VAL A 395 32.05 -7.34 -26.06
N LEU A 396 33.31 -6.92 -26.24
CA LEU A 396 34.48 -7.78 -26.05
C LEU A 396 34.63 -8.21 -24.58
N SER A 397 34.17 -7.38 -23.63
CA SER A 397 34.15 -7.71 -22.20
C SER A 397 33.38 -9.00 -21.88
N LEU A 398 32.42 -9.38 -22.74
CA LEU A 398 31.64 -10.60 -22.58
C LEU A 398 32.42 -11.85 -22.97
N PHE A 399 33.54 -11.74 -23.68
CA PHE A 399 34.32 -12.83 -24.23
C PHE A 399 35.77 -12.80 -23.73
N PRO A 400 36.08 -13.54 -22.64
CA PRO A 400 37.45 -13.63 -22.13
C PRO A 400 38.41 -14.09 -23.24
N GLU A 401 39.52 -13.37 -23.41
CA GLU A 401 40.57 -13.64 -24.40
C GLU A 401 40.18 -13.46 -25.88
N ALA A 402 38.97 -12.94 -26.17
CA ALA A 402 38.56 -12.65 -27.53
C ALA A 402 39.16 -11.33 -28.05
N LYS A 403 39.36 -11.24 -29.37
CA LYS A 403 39.84 -10.04 -30.05
C LYS A 403 38.97 -9.74 -31.26
N MET A 404 38.93 -8.47 -31.65
CA MET A 404 38.31 -8.06 -32.90
C MET A 404 39.32 -8.25 -34.05
N SER A 405 38.91 -8.97 -35.10
CA SER A 405 39.67 -9.15 -36.34
C SER A 405 39.69 -7.85 -37.17
N GLU A 406 40.60 -7.74 -38.14
CA GLU A 406 40.66 -6.62 -39.10
C GLU A 406 39.37 -6.47 -39.92
N ASP A 407 38.59 -7.54 -40.07
CA ASP A 407 37.28 -7.57 -40.75
C ASP A 407 36.09 -7.28 -39.81
N GLY A 408 36.33 -6.91 -38.55
CA GLY A 408 35.30 -6.56 -37.57
C GLY A 408 34.64 -7.74 -36.84
N VAL A 409 35.08 -8.97 -37.07
CA VAL A 409 34.54 -10.18 -36.43
C VAL A 409 35.22 -10.46 -35.09
N ILE A 410 34.46 -10.85 -34.07
CA ILE A 410 35.00 -11.26 -32.76
C ILE A 410 35.54 -12.70 -32.88
N ILE A 411 36.81 -12.91 -32.53
CA ILE A 411 37.46 -14.23 -32.55
C ILE A 411 37.88 -14.65 -31.14
N ASP A 412 37.67 -15.92 -30.78
CA ASP A 412 38.13 -16.48 -29.51
C ASP A 412 39.66 -16.74 -29.48
N ALA A 413 40.21 -17.12 -28.32
CA ALA A 413 41.63 -17.44 -28.16
C ALA A 413 42.14 -18.60 -29.07
N LYS A 414 41.23 -19.39 -29.63
CA LYS A 414 41.52 -20.51 -30.55
C LYS A 414 41.34 -20.13 -32.02
N GLY A 415 40.95 -18.89 -32.32
CA GLY A 415 40.71 -18.38 -33.66
C GLY A 415 39.34 -18.75 -34.25
N ASN A 416 38.38 -19.20 -33.43
CA ASN A 416 37.01 -19.43 -33.89
C ASN A 416 36.24 -18.11 -33.90
N GLU A 417 35.46 -17.90 -34.96
CA GLU A 417 34.54 -16.76 -35.06
C GLU A 417 33.39 -16.91 -34.05
N ILE A 418 33.16 -15.83 -33.31
CA ILE A 418 32.03 -15.66 -32.43
C ILE A 418 31.10 -14.66 -33.11
N ASN A 419 29.88 -15.08 -33.41
CA ASN A 419 28.82 -14.16 -33.79
C ASN A 419 27.98 -13.80 -32.56
N PRO A 420 28.15 -12.61 -31.96
CA PRO A 420 27.39 -12.20 -30.79
C PRO A 420 26.01 -11.62 -31.16
N ILE A 421 25.71 -11.40 -32.44
CA ILE A 421 24.47 -10.73 -32.88
C ILE A 421 23.26 -11.56 -32.44
N ASP A 422 22.22 -10.89 -31.94
CA ASP A 422 21.00 -11.47 -31.37
C ASP A 422 21.24 -12.34 -30.13
N MET A 423 22.44 -12.30 -29.54
CA MET A 423 22.72 -12.99 -28.28
C MET A 423 22.04 -12.25 -27.12
N GLU A 424 21.23 -12.97 -26.35
CA GLU A 424 20.65 -12.45 -25.12
C GLU A 424 21.71 -12.24 -24.03
N VAL A 425 21.66 -11.08 -23.39
CA VAL A 425 22.55 -10.67 -22.31
C VAL A 425 21.74 -10.19 -21.10
N TYR A 426 22.34 -10.32 -19.92
CA TYR A 426 21.86 -9.66 -18.71
C TYR A 426 22.60 -8.33 -18.54
N VAL A 427 21.84 -7.25 -18.42
CA VAL A 427 22.34 -5.91 -18.21
C VAL A 427 22.10 -5.51 -16.76
N GLU A 428 23.14 -5.05 -16.08
CA GLU A 428 23.09 -4.50 -14.73
C GLU A 428 23.44 -3.00 -14.80
N VAL A 429 22.48 -2.15 -14.39
CA VAL A 429 22.64 -0.70 -14.34
C VAL A 429 22.59 -0.25 -12.88
N PRO A 430 23.74 0.11 -12.27
CA PRO A 430 23.80 0.62 -10.90
C PRO A 430 22.92 1.86 -10.70
N PHE A 431 22.41 2.07 -9.48
CA PHE A 431 21.55 3.22 -9.17
C PHE A 431 22.26 4.57 -9.39
N ASP A 432 23.58 4.63 -9.19
CA ASP A 432 24.39 5.83 -9.42
C ASP A 432 24.80 6.02 -10.88
N ALA A 433 24.41 5.11 -11.76
CA ALA A 433 24.54 5.26 -13.21
C ALA A 433 23.33 5.98 -13.84
N ILE A 434 22.27 6.20 -13.07
CA ILE A 434 21.02 6.77 -13.56
C ILE A 434 20.82 8.14 -12.95
N THR A 435 20.48 9.12 -13.79
CA THR A 435 20.00 10.43 -13.37
C THR A 435 18.69 10.77 -14.09
N ILE A 436 17.94 11.73 -13.57
CA ILE A 436 16.66 12.17 -14.15
C ILE A 436 16.67 13.66 -14.45
N SER A 437 15.91 14.05 -15.46
CA SER A 437 15.71 15.44 -15.87
C SER A 437 14.23 15.75 -16.10
N ASP A 438 13.85 16.99 -15.82
CA ASP A 438 12.53 17.55 -16.11
C ASP A 438 12.35 17.96 -17.59
N ASP A 439 13.43 18.01 -18.38
CA ASP A 439 13.34 18.24 -19.82
C ASP A 439 13.09 16.90 -20.56
N PRO A 440 11.92 16.73 -21.21
CA PRO A 440 11.56 15.50 -21.92
C PRO A 440 12.48 15.17 -23.11
N ASN A 441 13.28 16.12 -23.60
CA ASN A 441 14.15 15.89 -24.77
C ASN A 441 15.58 15.45 -24.38
N THR A 442 15.84 15.25 -23.09
CA THR A 442 17.20 14.94 -22.61
C THR A 442 17.63 13.50 -22.87
N SER A 443 16.66 12.59 -22.99
CA SER A 443 16.88 11.17 -23.25
C SER A 443 15.68 10.59 -24.01
N ASP A 444 15.90 9.50 -24.73
CA ASP A 444 14.85 8.74 -25.39
C ASP A 444 13.98 7.94 -24.39
N ILE A 445 14.49 7.71 -23.18
CA ILE A 445 13.75 7.04 -22.11
C ILE A 445 12.98 8.07 -21.30
N GLN A 446 11.65 7.97 -21.31
CA GLN A 446 10.76 8.80 -20.51
C GLN A 446 9.89 7.93 -19.60
N GLY A 447 9.59 8.44 -18.42
CA GLY A 447 8.71 7.76 -17.48
C GLY A 447 8.15 8.69 -16.41
N ARG A 448 7.28 8.14 -15.57
CA ARG A 448 6.70 8.85 -14.43
C ARG A 448 7.32 8.34 -13.14
N ILE A 449 7.58 9.26 -12.21
CA ILE A 449 7.97 8.88 -10.85
C ILE A 449 6.77 8.19 -10.18
N ILE A 450 6.93 6.92 -9.80
CA ILE A 450 5.88 6.12 -9.15
C ILE A 450 6.13 5.87 -7.67
N SER A 451 7.37 6.07 -7.20
CA SER A 451 7.74 5.93 -5.81
C SER A 451 8.94 6.81 -5.49
N LEU A 452 8.95 7.38 -4.29
CA LEU A 452 10.05 8.17 -3.76
C LEU A 452 10.21 7.84 -2.26
N ILE A 453 11.38 7.33 -1.87
CA ILE A 453 11.66 6.98 -0.47
C ILE A 453 12.94 7.69 -0.02
N TYR A 454 12.89 8.40 1.10
CA TYR A 454 14.07 9.04 1.68
C TYR A 454 14.89 8.06 2.52
N LEU A 455 16.14 7.85 2.14
CA LEU A 455 17.09 6.93 2.79
C LEU A 455 18.11 7.64 3.69
N GLY A 456 17.67 8.69 4.39
CA GLY A 456 18.45 9.42 5.37
C GLY A 456 19.47 10.41 4.80
N ASP A 457 20.04 10.18 3.61
CA ASP A 457 20.95 11.15 2.95
C ASP A 457 20.65 11.40 1.46
N HIS A 458 19.76 10.60 0.86
CA HIS A 458 19.29 10.73 -0.52
C HIS A 458 17.90 10.11 -0.66
N TYR A 459 17.23 10.37 -1.78
CA TYR A 459 16.01 9.70 -2.18
C TYR A 459 16.34 8.53 -3.12
N GLU A 460 15.72 7.37 -2.86
CA GLU A 460 15.59 6.28 -3.82
C GLU A 460 14.30 6.55 -4.62
N VAL A 461 14.43 6.79 -5.92
CA VAL A 461 13.33 7.12 -6.84
C VAL A 461 13.10 5.92 -7.74
N MET A 462 11.84 5.57 -7.97
CA MET A 462 11.44 4.62 -9.01
C MET A 462 10.67 5.36 -10.11
N VAL A 463 11.18 5.28 -11.34
CA VAL A 463 10.57 5.82 -12.54
C VAL A 463 10.04 4.68 -13.39
N ARG A 464 8.76 4.71 -13.73
CA ARG A 464 8.14 3.74 -14.63
C ARG A 464 7.89 4.33 -16.01
N THR A 465 8.36 3.65 -17.04
CA THR A 465 8.13 4.03 -18.45
C THR A 465 6.71 3.66 -18.89
N GLU A 466 6.28 4.15 -20.07
CA GLU A 466 4.99 3.73 -20.66
C GLU A 466 4.94 2.24 -20.99
N GLU A 467 6.09 1.59 -21.13
CA GLU A 467 6.22 0.15 -21.39
C GLU A 467 6.30 -0.70 -20.12
N GLU A 468 5.98 -0.11 -18.97
CA GLU A 468 6.00 -0.77 -17.65
C GLU A 468 7.38 -1.24 -17.20
N GLU A 469 8.45 -0.61 -17.69
CA GLU A 469 9.81 -0.83 -17.18
C GLU A 469 10.13 0.12 -16.01
N ASP A 470 10.71 -0.43 -14.94
CA ASP A 470 11.04 0.29 -13.72
C ASP A 470 12.53 0.61 -13.64
N PHE A 471 12.87 1.89 -13.57
CA PHE A 471 14.21 2.41 -13.34
C PHE A 471 14.33 2.97 -11.93
N ILE A 472 15.28 2.45 -11.16
CA ILE A 472 15.55 2.85 -9.78
C ILE A 472 16.87 3.61 -9.72
N LEU A 473 16.85 4.77 -9.09
CA LEU A 473 18.01 5.64 -8.97
C LEU A 473 18.10 6.30 -7.59
N ASN A 474 19.30 6.79 -7.27
CA ASN A 474 19.54 7.57 -6.07
C ASN A 474 19.79 9.03 -6.43
N THR A 475 19.06 9.95 -5.82
CA THR A 475 19.22 11.39 -6.04
C THR A 475 19.15 12.17 -4.73
N PRO A 476 19.96 13.24 -4.54
CA PRO A 476 19.80 14.13 -3.40
C PRO A 476 18.56 15.04 -3.51
N ASP A 477 17.99 15.17 -4.71
CA ASP A 477 16.95 16.14 -5.01
C ASP A 477 15.54 15.59 -4.72
N LEU A 478 14.67 16.43 -4.18
CA LEU A 478 13.26 16.11 -3.95
C LEU A 478 12.46 16.31 -5.24
N TRP A 479 11.71 15.28 -5.62
CA TRP A 479 10.77 15.27 -6.75
C TRP A 479 9.34 14.98 -6.28
N ASN A 480 8.35 15.09 -7.17
CA ASN A 480 6.98 14.68 -6.85
C ASN A 480 6.58 13.39 -7.55
N GLU A 481 5.75 12.59 -6.89
CA GLU A 481 5.08 11.47 -7.54
C GLU A 481 4.25 11.94 -8.74
N ASN A 482 4.25 11.14 -9.80
CA ASN A 482 3.64 11.36 -11.11
C ASN A 482 4.30 12.44 -11.98
N ASP A 483 5.38 13.09 -11.55
CA ASP A 483 6.16 13.94 -12.44
C ASP A 483 6.69 13.13 -13.64
N LEU A 484 6.54 13.68 -14.85
CA LEU A 484 7.08 13.09 -16.07
C LEU A 484 8.55 13.53 -16.18
N VAL A 485 9.46 12.56 -16.28
CA VAL A 485 10.90 12.78 -16.31
C VAL A 485 11.56 11.97 -17.42
N SER A 486 12.70 12.48 -17.90
CA SER A 486 13.61 11.73 -18.77
C SER A 486 14.64 10.98 -17.92
N VAL A 487 14.89 9.72 -18.25
CA VAL A 487 15.89 8.86 -17.57
C VAL A 487 17.17 8.85 -18.39
N ILE A 488 18.27 9.27 -17.77
CA ILE A 488 19.59 9.36 -18.41
C ILE A 488 20.49 8.29 -17.79
N ILE A 489 21.11 7.46 -18.63
CA ILE A 489 21.97 6.36 -18.18
C ILE A 489 23.41 6.62 -18.62
N ASP A 490 24.35 6.57 -17.68
CA ASP A 490 25.79 6.60 -17.95
C ASP A 490 26.26 5.24 -18.49
N GLU A 491 26.48 5.19 -19.81
CA GLU A 491 26.92 3.97 -20.52
C GLU A 491 28.17 3.34 -19.92
N SER A 492 29.07 4.14 -19.35
CA SER A 492 30.35 3.67 -18.82
C SER A 492 30.24 2.82 -17.56
N LYS A 493 29.08 2.89 -16.88
CA LYS A 493 28.79 2.17 -15.64
C LYS A 493 27.89 0.96 -15.85
N ILE A 494 27.44 0.71 -17.08
CA ILE A 494 26.61 -0.45 -17.40
C ILE A 494 27.47 -1.71 -17.39
N HIS A 495 27.03 -2.73 -16.67
CA HIS A 495 27.69 -4.03 -16.63
C HIS A 495 26.86 -5.04 -17.40
N VAL A 496 27.47 -5.75 -18.35
CA VAL A 496 26.78 -6.75 -19.16
C VAL A 496 27.38 -8.13 -18.89
N SER A 497 26.52 -9.14 -18.84
CA SER A 497 26.92 -10.53 -18.62
C SER A 497 26.10 -11.47 -19.49
N ARG A 498 26.61 -12.68 -19.75
CA ARG A 498 25.90 -13.64 -20.62
C ARG A 498 24.75 -14.34 -19.88
N LYS A 499 23.62 -14.51 -20.55
CA LYS A 499 22.50 -15.32 -20.05
C LYS A 499 22.94 -16.79 -19.94
N GLY A 500 22.98 -17.34 -18.72
CA GLY A 500 23.38 -18.73 -18.44
C GLY A 500 24.75 -18.92 -17.77
N ALA A 501 25.54 -17.86 -17.56
CA ALA A 501 26.69 -17.92 -16.66
C ALA A 501 26.17 -17.86 -15.20
N LYS A 502 26.24 -18.97 -14.46
CA LYS A 502 25.86 -18.99 -13.03
C LYS A 502 26.60 -17.87 -12.28
N LYS A 503 25.86 -16.90 -11.72
CA LYS A 503 26.39 -15.97 -10.70
C LYS A 503 26.90 -16.80 -9.52
N LYS A 504 28.09 -16.47 -9.04
CA LYS A 504 28.75 -17.07 -7.88
C LYS A 504 28.43 -16.27 -6.64
#